data_AF-Q2YHQ3-F1
#
_entry.id   AF-Q2YHQ3-F1
#
_cell.length_a   1.000
_cell.length_b   1.000
_cell.length_c   1.000
_cell.angle_alpha   90.00
_cell.angle_beta   90.00
_cell.angle_gamma   90.00
#
_symmetry.space_group_name_H-M   'P 1'
#
loop_
_entity.id
_entity.type
_entity.pdbx_description
1 polymer ?
#
loop_
_entity_poly.entity_id
_entity_poly.type
_entity_poly.pdbx_seq_one_letter_code
_entity_poly.pdbx_strand_id
1 'polypeptide(L)'
;EGYRVTYTPMAPGSYLISIKYGGPYHIGGSPFKARVTGHRLVSNHSLHETSSVFVDSLTKTASAPQHGAPGPGAADASKVLAKGLGLSKAYVGQKGSFTVDCSKAGNNMLLVGVHGPRTPCEEILVKHVGSRLYSVSYLLKDKGEYTLVVKWGDEHIPGSPYRVLVP
;
A
#
# COMPACT_ATOMS: atom_id res chain seq x y z
N GLU A 1 -13.31 10.61 15.83
CA GLU A 1 -13.18 9.59 14.76
C GLU A 1 -11.80 9.69 14.14
N GLY A 2 -11.17 8.59 13.74
CA GLY A 2 -9.78 8.61 13.25
C GLY A 2 -9.45 7.36 12.43
N TYR A 3 -8.35 7.42 11.67
CA TYR A 3 -7.89 6.33 10.81
C TYR A 3 -7.05 5.33 11.63
N ARG A 4 -7.30 4.03 11.46
CA ARG A 4 -6.51 2.96 12.09
C ARG A 4 -5.78 2.16 11.02
N VAL A 5 -4.47 2.30 10.98
CA VAL A 5 -3.58 1.50 10.13
C VAL A 5 -2.92 0.43 11.00
N THR A 6 -3.07 -0.83 10.62
CA THR A 6 -2.42 -1.96 11.29
C THR A 6 -1.36 -2.54 10.39
N TYR A 7 -0.15 -2.68 10.91
CA TYR A 7 0.97 -3.28 10.22
C TYR A 7 1.60 -4.35 11.10
N THR A 8 1.93 -5.51 10.52
CA THR A 8 2.58 -6.63 11.23
C THR A 8 4.00 -6.78 10.69
N PRO A 9 5.01 -6.26 11.41
CA PRO A 9 6.40 -6.37 10.99
C PRO A 9 6.85 -7.83 10.98
N MET A 10 7.58 -8.25 9.96
CA MET A 10 8.01 -9.65 9.83
C MET A 10 9.35 -9.94 10.51
N ALA A 11 10.05 -8.92 10.98
CA ALA A 11 11.32 -9.05 11.68
C ALA A 11 11.38 -8.15 12.92
N PRO A 12 12.14 -8.54 13.96
CA PRO A 12 12.52 -7.60 14.99
C PRO A 12 13.46 -6.54 14.41
N GLY A 13 13.30 -5.29 14.83
CA GLY A 13 14.06 -4.18 14.27
C GLY A 13 13.54 -2.81 14.72
N SER A 14 14.25 -1.78 14.29
CA SER A 14 13.79 -0.39 14.40
C SER A 14 13.06 -0.03 13.10
N TYR A 15 11.79 0.29 13.22
CA TYR A 15 10.93 0.68 12.10
C TYR A 15 10.63 2.18 12.18
N LEU A 16 10.66 2.85 11.03
CA LEU A 16 10.23 4.24 10.88
C LEU A 16 8.84 4.26 10.23
N ILE A 17 7.85 4.65 11.01
CA ILE A 17 6.46 4.79 10.56
C ILE A 17 6.28 6.22 10.08
N SER A 18 6.25 6.41 8.77
CA SER A 18 6.02 7.71 8.16
C SER A 18 4.53 7.91 7.92
N ILE A 19 3.92 8.84 8.65
CA ILE A 19 2.56 9.32 8.40
C ILE A 19 2.64 10.69 7.74
N LYS A 20 2.03 10.82 6.56
CA LYS A 20 1.99 12.05 5.76
C LYS A 20 0.53 12.42 5.50
N TYR A 21 0.25 13.71 5.39
CA TYR A 21 -1.11 14.23 5.14
C TYR A 21 -1.07 15.38 4.13
N GLY A 22 -1.95 15.34 3.13
CA GLY A 22 -2.04 16.39 2.12
C GLY A 22 -0.80 16.52 1.23
N GLY A 23 -0.08 15.42 0.98
CA GLY A 23 1.10 15.39 0.11
C GLY A 23 2.38 14.87 0.81
N PRO A 24 3.57 15.44 0.52
CA PRO A 24 4.83 14.92 1.03
C PRO A 24 5.07 15.24 2.52
N TYR A 25 4.23 16.06 3.13
CA TYR A 25 4.41 16.60 4.47
C TYR A 25 4.07 15.59 5.55
N HIS A 26 5.00 15.40 6.49
CA HIS A 26 4.79 14.60 7.68
C HIS A 26 3.83 15.31 8.65
N ILE A 27 2.90 14.57 9.26
CA ILE A 27 2.12 15.11 10.38
C ILE A 27 3.01 15.35 11.60
N GLY A 28 2.52 16.10 12.59
CA GLY A 28 3.23 16.28 13.85
C GLY A 28 3.63 14.95 14.49
N GLY A 29 4.92 14.80 14.81
CA GLY A 29 5.50 13.59 15.42
C GLY A 29 5.96 12.50 14.45
N SER A 30 5.66 12.63 13.15
CA SER A 30 6.11 11.72 12.11
C SER A 30 7.50 12.13 11.57
N PRO A 31 8.41 11.19 11.25
CA PRO A 31 8.24 9.74 11.36
C PRO A 31 8.32 9.24 12.81
N PHE A 32 7.46 8.28 13.15
CA PHE A 32 7.46 7.63 14.46
C PHE A 32 8.42 6.45 14.46
N LYS A 33 9.29 6.37 15.47
CA LYS A 33 10.19 5.22 15.65
C LYS A 33 9.52 4.14 16.48
N ALA A 34 9.30 2.97 15.89
CA ALA A 34 8.78 1.80 16.59
C ALA A 34 9.89 0.75 16.72
N ARG A 35 10.13 0.26 17.94
CA ARG A 35 11.01 -0.88 18.18
C ARG A 35 10.15 -2.14 18.25
N VAL A 36 10.36 -3.05 17.32
CA VAL A 36 9.62 -4.31 17.24
C VAL A 36 10.51 -5.41 17.81
N THR A 37 9.97 -6.18 18.75
CA THR A 37 10.61 -7.32 19.40
C THR A 37 9.80 -8.58 19.15
N GLY A 38 10.45 -9.75 19.10
CA GLY A 38 9.76 -11.03 18.93
C GLY A 38 10.43 -11.93 17.90
N HIS A 39 9.75 -13.04 17.57
CA HIS A 39 10.24 -14.02 16.62
C HIS A 39 10.19 -13.47 15.19
N ARG A 40 11.29 -13.68 14.46
CA ARG A 40 11.39 -13.35 13.04
C ARG A 40 10.49 -14.31 12.25
N LEU A 41 9.59 -13.77 11.44
CA LEU A 41 8.63 -14.52 10.63
C LEU A 41 9.15 -14.83 9.20
N VAL A 42 10.37 -14.39 8.85
CA VAL A 42 11.01 -14.61 7.54
C VAL A 42 12.46 -15.09 7.67
N SER A 43 12.93 -15.95 6.75
CA SER A 43 14.28 -16.54 6.83
C SER A 43 15.42 -15.64 6.31
N ASN A 44 15.15 -14.60 5.51
CA ASN A 44 16.18 -13.83 4.82
C ASN A 44 16.27 -12.33 5.19
N HIS A 45 17.51 -11.82 5.18
CA HIS A 45 18.02 -10.49 5.56
C HIS A 45 17.50 -9.27 4.76
N SER A 46 16.19 -9.14 4.50
CA SER A 46 15.64 -7.88 3.96
C SER A 46 15.23 -6.97 5.12
N LEU A 47 16.19 -6.19 5.63
CA LEU A 47 16.02 -5.30 6.79
C LEU A 47 15.30 -3.98 6.47
N HIS A 48 15.00 -3.69 5.19
CA HIS A 48 14.12 -2.58 4.84
C HIS A 48 12.74 -3.16 4.50
N GLU A 49 11.82 -3.07 5.44
CA GLU A 49 10.41 -3.34 5.20
C GLU A 49 9.73 -1.98 5.31
N THR A 50 9.47 -1.33 4.18
CA THR A 50 8.72 -0.08 4.16
C THR A 50 7.40 -0.36 3.47
N SER A 51 6.32 -0.22 4.22
CA SER A 51 4.95 -0.30 3.72
C SER A 51 4.31 1.04 4.01
N SER A 52 3.84 1.75 2.98
CA SER A 52 3.18 3.05 3.15
C SER A 52 1.70 2.92 2.79
N VAL A 53 0.83 3.43 3.67
CA VAL A 53 -0.62 3.49 3.46
C VAL A 53 -0.98 4.97 3.32
N PHE A 54 -1.60 5.35 2.20
CA PHE A 54 -2.08 6.72 2.01
C PHE A 54 -3.50 6.88 2.51
N VAL A 55 -3.76 8.01 3.16
CA VAL A 55 -5.09 8.45 3.56
C VAL A 55 -5.22 9.90 3.08
N ASP A 56 -5.87 10.12 1.93
CA ASP A 56 -6.09 11.47 1.41
C ASP A 56 -7.38 12.06 1.99
N SER A 57 -7.27 13.26 2.57
CA SER A 57 -8.37 14.22 2.62
C SER A 57 -8.27 15.10 1.38
N LEU A 58 -9.36 15.17 0.62
CA LEU A 58 -9.48 15.86 -0.66
C LEU A 58 -8.76 17.21 -0.67
N THR A 59 -7.83 17.42 -1.60
CA THR A 59 -7.92 18.50 -2.60
C THR A 59 -6.84 18.35 -3.68
N LYS A 60 -7.16 18.99 -4.79
CA LYS A 60 -6.70 18.81 -6.17
C LYS A 60 -5.31 19.43 -6.43
N THR A 61 -4.64 18.85 -7.44
CA THR A 61 -3.60 19.40 -8.34
C THR A 61 -2.14 19.52 -7.91
N ALA A 62 -1.32 18.77 -8.67
CA ALA A 62 -0.13 19.17 -9.44
C ALA A 62 1.29 19.04 -8.84
N SER A 63 2.08 18.25 -9.57
CA SER A 63 3.53 18.34 -9.88
C SER A 63 4.59 18.20 -8.76
N ALA A 64 5.65 17.45 -9.12
CA ALA A 64 6.79 16.97 -8.34
C ALA A 64 7.76 18.07 -7.82
N PRO A 65 8.82 17.73 -7.04
CA PRO A 65 10.05 17.17 -7.60
C PRO A 65 10.72 16.01 -6.81
N GLN A 66 11.69 15.38 -7.51
CA GLN A 66 12.51 14.21 -7.17
C GLN A 66 13.76 14.55 -6.34
N HIS A 67 14.23 13.63 -5.48
CA HIS A 67 15.64 13.37 -5.06
C HIS A 67 15.64 12.09 -4.18
N GLY A 68 16.48 11.05 -4.28
CA GLY A 68 17.59 10.66 -5.15
C GLY A 68 18.37 9.49 -4.49
N ALA A 69 18.70 8.42 -5.24
CA ALA A 69 19.89 7.56 -5.11
C ALA A 69 19.84 6.41 -6.16
N PRO A 70 20.87 6.22 -7.01
CA PRO A 70 20.92 5.11 -7.97
C PRO A 70 21.64 3.86 -7.39
N GLY A 71 20.94 2.72 -7.39
CA GLY A 71 21.49 1.36 -7.26
C GLY A 71 20.57 0.37 -6.52
N PRO A 72 20.69 -0.96 -6.68
CA PRO A 72 20.95 -1.75 -7.89
C PRO A 72 19.62 -2.22 -8.54
N GLY A 73 19.53 -2.08 -9.87
CA GLY A 73 18.34 -2.42 -10.68
C GLY A 73 17.27 -1.33 -10.62
N ALA A 74 17.12 -0.56 -11.70
CA ALA A 74 16.06 0.44 -11.81
C ALA A 74 14.70 -0.23 -11.54
N ALA A 75 13.93 0.34 -10.63
CA ALA A 75 12.56 -0.11 -10.39
C ALA A 75 11.75 0.02 -11.68
N ASP A 76 10.90 -0.98 -11.97
CA ASP A 76 10.11 -1.02 -13.19
C ASP A 76 8.68 -1.43 -12.85
N ALA A 77 7.79 -0.44 -12.72
CA ALA A 77 6.40 -0.66 -12.36
C ALA A 77 5.65 -1.53 -13.38
N SER A 78 6.06 -1.51 -14.65
CA SER A 78 5.45 -2.31 -15.72
C SER A 78 5.62 -3.82 -15.52
N LYS A 79 6.58 -4.23 -14.68
CA LYS A 79 6.83 -5.64 -14.33
C LYS A 79 6.06 -6.12 -13.10
N VAL A 80 5.32 -5.23 -12.42
CA VAL A 80 4.46 -5.62 -11.31
C VAL A 80 3.17 -6.23 -11.83
N LEU A 81 2.74 -7.33 -11.21
CA LEU A 81 1.54 -8.05 -11.60
C LEU A 81 0.55 -8.15 -10.45
N ALA A 82 -0.63 -7.54 -10.61
CA ALA A 82 -1.73 -7.70 -9.66
C ALA A 82 -2.79 -8.68 -10.19
N LYS A 83 -3.25 -9.60 -9.33
CA LYS A 83 -4.25 -10.63 -9.69
C LYS A 83 -5.18 -10.92 -8.51
N GLY A 84 -6.46 -11.15 -8.81
CA GLY A 84 -7.44 -11.58 -7.81
C GLY A 84 -8.80 -10.95 -8.03
N LEU A 85 -9.83 -11.59 -7.48
CA LEU A 85 -11.22 -11.14 -7.65
C LEU A 85 -11.46 -9.75 -7.06
N GLY A 86 -10.74 -9.38 -6.00
CA GLY A 86 -10.83 -8.07 -5.37
C GLY A 86 -10.39 -6.90 -6.26
N LEU A 87 -9.82 -7.14 -7.44
CA LEU A 87 -9.52 -6.07 -8.40
C LEU A 87 -10.72 -5.69 -9.28
N SER A 88 -11.76 -6.52 -9.32
CA SER A 88 -12.92 -6.32 -10.20
C SER A 88 -14.28 -6.52 -9.53
N LYS A 89 -14.33 -7.23 -8.38
CA LYS A 89 -15.56 -7.55 -7.65
C LYS A 89 -15.37 -7.33 -6.16
N ALA A 90 -16.33 -6.67 -5.54
CA ALA A 90 -16.43 -6.51 -4.09
C ALA A 90 -17.89 -6.39 -3.65
N TYR A 91 -18.14 -6.72 -2.39
CA TYR A 91 -19.45 -6.67 -1.76
C TYR A 91 -19.34 -5.98 -0.40
N VAL A 92 -20.38 -5.25 0.00
CA VAL A 92 -20.46 -4.64 1.33
C VAL A 92 -20.29 -5.71 2.40
N GLY A 93 -19.43 -5.44 3.39
CA GLY A 93 -19.20 -6.35 4.52
C GLY A 93 -18.39 -7.62 4.18
N GLN A 94 -17.97 -7.81 2.93
CA GLN A 94 -17.10 -8.93 2.54
C GLN A 94 -15.69 -8.45 2.22
N LYS A 95 -14.68 -9.22 2.64
CA LYS A 95 -13.29 -8.90 2.34
C LYS A 95 -12.98 -9.18 0.87
N GLY A 96 -12.74 -8.12 0.09
CA GLY A 96 -12.12 -8.22 -1.22
C GLY A 96 -10.63 -8.53 -1.06
N SER A 97 -10.07 -9.38 -1.92
CA SER A 97 -8.63 -9.69 -1.87
C SER A 97 -8.00 -9.88 -3.24
N PHE A 98 -6.73 -9.53 -3.32
CA PHE A 98 -5.87 -9.73 -4.48
C PHE A 98 -4.42 -9.86 -4.06
N THR A 99 -3.58 -10.35 -4.96
CA THR A 99 -2.14 -10.44 -4.79
C THR A 99 -1.42 -9.47 -5.71
N VAL A 100 -0.24 -9.02 -5.29
CA VAL A 100 0.67 -8.17 -6.07
C VAL A 100 2.05 -8.81 -6.07
N ASP A 101 2.51 -9.21 -7.25
CA ASP A 101 3.84 -9.79 -7.47
C ASP A 101 4.79 -8.72 -8.01
N CYS A 102 5.78 -8.35 -7.20
CA CYS A 102 6.82 -7.37 -7.54
C CYS A 102 8.20 -8.05 -7.77
N SER A 103 8.25 -9.38 -7.89
CA SER A 103 9.51 -10.16 -7.98
C SER A 103 10.42 -9.74 -9.13
N LYS A 104 9.84 -9.21 -10.22
CA LYS A 104 10.55 -8.78 -11.43
C LYS A 104 10.72 -7.26 -11.54
N ALA A 105 10.19 -6.50 -10.59
CA ALA A 105 10.07 -5.04 -10.68
C ALA A 105 11.21 -4.25 -10.01
N GLY A 106 12.29 -4.94 -9.61
CA GLY A 106 13.39 -4.33 -8.87
C GLY A 106 13.02 -4.02 -7.41
N ASN A 107 13.74 -3.08 -6.79
CA ASN A 107 13.48 -2.59 -5.43
C ASN A 107 12.70 -1.28 -5.47
N ASN A 108 11.49 -1.24 -4.91
CA ASN A 108 10.75 -0.01 -4.68
C ASN A 108 9.66 -0.21 -3.62
N MET A 109 8.87 0.82 -3.38
CA MET A 109 7.74 0.83 -2.47
C MET A 109 6.47 0.28 -3.13
N LEU A 110 5.77 -0.66 -2.48
CA LEU A 110 4.38 -0.95 -2.85
C LEU A 110 3.45 0.03 -2.13
N LEU A 111 2.62 0.71 -2.90
CA LEU A 111 1.62 1.66 -2.41
C LEU A 111 0.23 1.18 -2.81
N VAL A 112 -0.67 1.07 -1.84
CA VAL A 112 -2.06 0.64 -2.09
C VAL A 112 -3.03 1.63 -1.45
N GLY A 113 -4.03 2.06 -2.23
CA GLY A 113 -5.09 2.95 -1.78
C GLY A 113 -6.45 2.48 -2.29
N VAL A 114 -7.50 2.81 -1.54
CA VAL A 114 -8.89 2.54 -1.92
C VAL A 114 -9.69 3.82 -1.72
N HIS A 115 -10.21 4.37 -2.82
CA HIS A 115 -11.04 5.57 -2.81
C HIS A 115 -12.49 5.17 -3.05
N GLY A 116 -13.35 5.46 -2.07
CA GLY A 116 -14.80 5.27 -2.17
C GLY A 116 -15.54 6.56 -2.50
N PRO A 117 -16.84 6.49 -2.82
CA PRO A 117 -17.62 7.63 -3.25
C PRO A 117 -18.02 8.58 -2.10
N ARG A 118 -18.11 8.05 -0.86
CA ARG A 118 -18.57 8.80 0.33
C ARG A 118 -17.78 8.45 1.57
N THR A 119 -17.66 7.16 1.86
CA THR A 119 -16.96 6.68 3.05
C THR A 119 -15.57 6.14 2.69
N PRO A 120 -14.58 6.35 3.57
CA PRO A 120 -13.29 5.70 3.42
C PRO A 120 -13.44 4.18 3.56
N CYS A 121 -12.49 3.46 2.97
CA CYS A 121 -12.36 2.02 3.19
C CYS A 121 -12.21 1.74 4.70
N GLU A 122 -12.97 0.76 5.21
CA GLU A 122 -12.98 0.44 6.64
C GLU A 122 -11.67 -0.17 7.10
N GLU A 123 -11.16 -1.11 6.32
CA GLU A 123 -9.95 -1.85 6.61
C GLU A 123 -9.22 -2.06 5.30
N ILE A 124 -7.92 -1.76 5.29
CA ILE A 124 -7.00 -2.21 4.26
C ILE A 124 -5.84 -2.90 4.96
N LEU A 125 -5.52 -4.10 4.50
CA LEU A 125 -4.48 -4.95 5.06
C LEU A 125 -3.55 -5.39 3.93
N VAL A 126 -2.29 -5.01 4.04
CA VAL A 126 -1.23 -5.41 3.12
C VAL A 126 -0.28 -6.34 3.87
N LYS A 127 -0.19 -7.58 3.42
CA LYS A 127 0.71 -8.60 3.97
C LYS A 127 1.75 -8.96 2.93
N HIS A 128 3.03 -8.86 3.26
CA HIS A 128 4.06 -9.52 2.45
C HIS A 128 4.03 -11.02 2.75
N VAL A 129 4.01 -11.84 1.71
CA VAL A 129 3.94 -13.31 1.82
C VAL A 129 5.24 -13.98 1.38
N GLY A 130 6.32 -13.20 1.25
CA GLY A 130 7.64 -13.66 0.81
C GLY A 130 7.88 -13.44 -0.68
N SER A 131 9.15 -13.50 -1.11
CA SER A 131 9.57 -13.38 -2.52
C SER A 131 9.00 -12.17 -3.28
N ARG A 132 8.78 -11.04 -2.59
CA ARG A 132 8.13 -9.82 -3.12
C ARG A 132 6.70 -10.03 -3.64
N LEU A 133 6.04 -11.06 -3.13
CA LEU A 133 4.61 -11.26 -3.30
C LEU A 133 3.90 -10.65 -2.10
N TYR A 134 2.84 -9.90 -2.37
CA TYR A 134 2.02 -9.25 -1.36
C TYR A 134 0.57 -9.73 -1.50
N SER A 135 -0.09 -9.98 -0.39
CA SER A 135 -1.53 -10.20 -0.30
C SER A 135 -2.17 -8.93 0.24
N VAL A 136 -3.12 -8.39 -0.51
CA VAL A 136 -3.91 -7.24 -0.13
C VAL A 136 -5.34 -7.71 0.14
N SER A 137 -5.89 -7.32 1.28
CA SER A 137 -7.33 -7.43 1.54
C SER A 137 -7.91 -6.10 2.00
N TYR A 138 -9.16 -5.87 1.65
CA TYR A 138 -9.87 -4.65 2.02
C TYR A 138 -11.34 -4.93 2.34
N LEU A 139 -11.93 -4.07 3.16
CA LEU A 139 -13.33 -4.15 3.59
C LEU A 139 -14.05 -2.82 3.32
N LEU A 140 -15.23 -2.91 2.69
CA LEU A 140 -16.05 -1.75 2.28
C LEU A 140 -17.38 -1.76 3.02
N LYS A 141 -17.84 -0.57 3.43
CA LYS A 141 -19.12 -0.39 4.17
C LYS A 141 -20.30 0.03 3.30
N ASP A 142 -20.03 0.74 2.21
CA ASP A 142 -21.08 1.32 1.39
C ASP A 142 -21.07 0.78 -0.03
N LYS A 143 -22.26 0.79 -0.63
CA LYS A 143 -22.44 0.56 -2.06
C LYS A 143 -21.89 1.73 -2.87
N GLY A 144 -21.49 1.44 -4.10
CA GLY A 144 -21.05 2.45 -5.06
C GLY A 144 -19.77 2.07 -5.80
N GLU A 145 -19.23 3.05 -6.51
CA GLU A 145 -17.99 2.87 -7.29
C GLU A 145 -16.77 3.18 -6.44
N TYR A 146 -15.85 2.22 -6.35
CA TYR A 146 -14.57 2.36 -5.69
C TYR A 146 -13.43 2.34 -6.71
N THR A 147 -12.38 3.10 -6.41
CA THR A 147 -11.14 3.14 -7.18
C THR A 147 -10.01 2.57 -6.34
N LEU A 148 -9.45 1.45 -6.77
CA LEU A 148 -8.27 0.85 -6.16
C LEU A 148 -7.02 1.33 -6.90
N VAL A 149 -6.12 1.96 -6.14
CA VAL A 149 -4.84 2.47 -6.63
C VAL A 149 -3.74 1.54 -6.15
N VAL A 150 -2.89 1.08 -7.07
CA VAL A 150 -1.72 0.26 -6.77
C VAL A 150 -0.54 0.86 -7.54
N LYS A 151 0.50 1.25 -6.80
CA LYS A 151 1.71 1.86 -7.37
C LYS A 151 2.97 1.16 -6.89
N TRP A 152 4.01 1.25 -7.72
CA TRP A 152 5.36 0.80 -7.41
C TRP A 152 6.31 2.00 -7.46
N GLY A 153 6.67 2.51 -6.29
CA GLY A 153 7.15 3.88 -6.15
C GLY A 153 6.05 4.87 -6.53
N ASP A 154 6.38 5.88 -7.32
CA ASP A 154 5.41 6.91 -7.72
C ASP A 154 4.60 6.53 -8.98
N GLU A 155 4.91 5.39 -9.61
CA GLU A 155 4.30 4.94 -10.86
C GLU A 155 3.17 3.93 -10.67
N HIS A 156 2.11 4.05 -11.48
CA HIS A 156 1.03 3.07 -11.52
C HIS A 156 1.51 1.74 -12.11
N ILE A 157 1.07 0.63 -11.51
CA ILE A 157 1.27 -0.69 -12.11
C ILE A 157 0.28 -0.90 -13.27
N PRO A 158 0.53 -1.87 -14.18
CA PRO A 158 -0.41 -2.21 -15.24
C PRO A 158 -1.82 -2.50 -14.73
N GLY A 159 -2.80 -1.77 -15.26
CA GLY A 159 -4.22 -1.89 -14.91
C GLY A 159 -4.66 -1.02 -13.73
N SER A 160 -3.73 -0.42 -12.98
CA SER A 160 -4.09 0.59 -11.99
C SER A 160 -4.34 1.95 -12.67
N PRO A 161 -5.37 2.72 -12.25
CA PRO A 161 -6.36 2.40 -11.21
C PRO A 161 -7.42 1.38 -11.65
N TYR A 162 -7.84 0.53 -10.71
CA TYR A 162 -8.93 -0.44 -10.93
C TYR A 162 -10.25 0.13 -10.43
N ARG A 163 -11.30 0.06 -11.27
CA ARG A 163 -12.65 0.47 -10.89
C ARG A 163 -13.44 -0.76 -10.46
N VAL A 164 -13.99 -0.73 -9.25
CA VAL A 164 -14.78 -1.82 -8.66
C VAL A 164 -16.15 -1.30 -8.26
N LEU A 165 -17.20 -1.91 -8.81
CA LEU A 165 -18.58 -1.61 -8.47
C LEU A 165 -19.04 -2.52 -7.33
N VAL A 166 -19.54 -1.91 -6.26
CA VAL A 166 -20.12 -2.61 -5.11
C VAL A 166 -21.66 -2.48 -5.16
N PRO A 167 -22.38 -3.59 -5.38
CA PRO A 167 -23.83 -3.60 -5.58
C PRO A 167 -24.66 -3.48 -4.29
#